data_AF-A0A453RHT8-F1
#
_entry.id   AF-A0A453RHT8-F1
#
_cell.length_a   1.000
_cell.length_b   1.000
_cell.length_c   1.000
_cell.angle_alpha   90.00
_cell.angle_beta   90.00
_cell.angle_gamma   90.00
#
_symmetry.space_group_name_H-M   'P 1'
#
loop_
_entity.id
_entity.type
_entity.pdbx_description
1 polymer ?
#
loop_
_entity_poly.entity_id
_entity_poly.type
_entity_poly.pdbx_seq_one_letter_code
_entity_poly.pdbx_strand_id
1 'polypeptide(L)'
;QRSNKSMITVQLLLISYKQTFTGQRTSSRLTSKRLPTQHSSNNKHFPYQDKLEDPKLHHYALFSDNVLAAAVVVNSTLIHAKKPADHVFHIVTDKLNYAAMRMWFLANPPVKAAIQVQKIEEFTWLNSSYSPVLKQLASQFMINYYFRTPQNKPDRNPKFRNPKYLSILNHLRFYLPEIFPKLNKVLFVDDDIVVQQDLSPLWSVDLKGRVNAAVKTCGEVFHRFDRYLNFSNPLIAKKFDRHACGWAYGMNMFDLSEWRRQNITAVYHYWQEQVSIRELFNNV
;
A
#
# COMPACT_ATOMS: atom_id res chain seq x y z
N GLN A 1 -7.30 -1.00 24.86
CA GLN A 1 -6.94 -2.42 24.64
C GLN A 1 -7.64 -2.93 23.37
N ARG A 2 -7.02 -2.92 22.18
CA ARG A 2 -7.54 -3.65 21.02
C ARG A 2 -6.37 -4.27 20.26
N SER A 3 -6.43 -5.59 20.16
CA SER A 3 -5.45 -6.54 19.64
C SER A 3 -5.07 -6.26 18.18
N ASN A 4 -3.87 -6.68 17.77
CA ASN A 4 -3.42 -6.74 16.37
C ASN A 4 -4.44 -7.41 15.42
N LYS A 5 -5.43 -8.15 15.96
CA LYS A 5 -6.63 -8.63 15.26
C LYS A 5 -7.47 -7.51 14.62
N SER A 6 -7.56 -6.33 15.20
CA SER A 6 -8.29 -5.18 14.62
C SER A 6 -7.55 -4.53 13.44
N MET A 7 -6.24 -4.69 13.34
CA MET A 7 -5.41 -4.04 12.31
C MET A 7 -5.68 -4.64 10.92
N ILE A 8 -5.67 -5.97 10.82
CA ILE A 8 -5.86 -6.66 9.54
C ILE A 8 -7.29 -6.54 9.06
N THR A 9 -8.25 -6.54 9.98
CA THR A 9 -9.67 -6.49 9.64
C THR A 9 -10.10 -5.13 9.13
N VAL A 10 -9.67 -4.03 9.76
CA VAL A 10 -9.89 -2.68 9.23
C VAL A 10 -9.30 -2.52 7.84
N GLN A 11 -8.16 -3.14 7.59
CA GLN A 11 -7.47 -2.98 6.34
C GLN A 11 -8.05 -3.80 5.20
N LEU A 12 -8.52 -5.02 5.48
CA LEU A 12 -9.32 -5.80 4.56
C LEU A 12 -10.64 -5.09 4.23
N LEU A 13 -11.25 -4.45 5.23
CA LEU A 13 -12.44 -3.61 5.05
C LEU A 13 -12.15 -2.37 4.21
N LEU A 14 -11.02 -1.69 4.41
CA LEU A 14 -10.64 -0.50 3.64
C LEU A 14 -10.25 -0.83 2.21
N ILE A 15 -9.61 -1.98 1.97
CA ILE A 15 -9.43 -2.50 0.62
C ILE A 15 -10.80 -2.71 -0.01
N SER A 16 -11.75 -3.31 0.71
CA SER A 16 -13.14 -3.46 0.25
C SER A 16 -13.97 -2.17 0.19
N TYR A 17 -13.58 -1.08 0.86
CA TYR A 17 -14.40 0.14 1.01
C TYR A 17 -13.89 1.37 0.25
N LYS A 18 -12.57 1.58 0.09
CA LYS A 18 -12.03 2.51 -0.93
C LYS A 18 -12.50 2.09 -2.34
N GLN A 19 -12.90 0.82 -2.51
CA GLN A 19 -13.54 0.27 -3.71
C GLN A 19 -14.96 0.81 -4.03
N THR A 20 -15.68 1.43 -3.08
CA THR A 20 -17.07 1.90 -3.33
C THR A 20 -17.16 3.40 -3.66
N PHE A 21 -16.20 4.25 -3.25
CA PHE A 21 -16.39 5.71 -3.27
C PHE A 21 -15.40 6.57 -4.06
N THR A 22 -14.25 6.08 -4.53
CA THR A 22 -13.35 6.91 -5.35
C THR A 22 -13.70 6.80 -6.84
N GLY A 23 -14.89 7.31 -7.18
CA GLY A 23 -15.28 7.70 -8.52
C GLY A 23 -14.89 9.14 -8.85
N GLN A 24 -13.74 9.64 -8.37
CA GLN A 24 -13.22 10.94 -8.77
C GLN A 24 -12.03 10.76 -9.72
N ARG A 25 -12.32 11.03 -11.00
CA ARG A 25 -11.33 11.22 -12.05
C ARG A 25 -10.46 12.43 -11.70
N THR A 26 -9.16 12.22 -11.61
CA THR A 26 -8.19 13.18 -12.14
C THR A 26 -7.39 12.46 -13.23
N SER A 27 -7.94 12.47 -14.44
CA SER A 27 -7.22 12.09 -15.65
C SER A 27 -6.30 13.24 -16.05
N SER A 28 -5.09 13.30 -15.49
CA SER A 28 -4.01 14.06 -16.10
C SER A 28 -3.39 13.20 -17.20
N ARG A 29 -3.89 13.37 -18.43
CA ARG A 29 -3.35 12.77 -19.64
C ARG A 29 -1.97 13.40 -19.88
N LEU A 30 -0.88 12.65 -19.77
CA LEU A 30 0.42 13.14 -20.23
C LEU A 30 0.32 13.39 -21.74
N THR A 31 0.47 14.64 -22.15
CA THR A 31 0.92 14.94 -23.51
C THR A 31 2.38 14.52 -23.58
N SER A 32 2.68 13.58 -24.49
CA SER A 32 4.05 13.21 -24.84
C SER A 32 4.76 14.44 -25.42
N LYS A 33 5.38 15.25 -24.57
CA LYS A 33 6.51 16.09 -24.99
C LYS A 33 7.73 15.18 -24.95
N ARG A 34 8.29 14.91 -26.13
CA ARG A 34 9.55 14.19 -26.30
C ARG A 34 10.57 14.77 -25.33
N LEU A 35 11.00 13.97 -24.35
CA LEU A 35 12.21 14.26 -23.60
C LEU A 35 13.39 14.24 -24.58
N PRO A 36 14.33 15.18 -24.52
CA PRO A 36 15.56 15.10 -25.30
C PRO A 36 16.30 13.82 -24.92
N THR A 37 16.50 12.94 -25.89
CA THR A 37 17.36 11.76 -25.78
C THR A 37 18.82 12.24 -25.71
N GLN A 38 19.31 12.56 -24.51
CA GLN A 38 20.75 12.53 -24.27
C GLN A 38 21.15 11.07 -24.04
N HIS A 39 21.70 10.47 -25.10
CA HIS A 39 22.51 9.27 -25.00
C HIS A 39 23.70 9.54 -24.06
N SER A 40 23.57 9.10 -22.81
CA SER A 40 24.71 8.70 -21.98
C SER A 40 24.34 7.36 -21.34
N SER A 41 24.87 6.30 -21.92
CA SER A 41 24.77 4.92 -21.45
C SER A 41 25.69 4.70 -20.24
N ASN A 42 25.52 5.48 -19.18
CA ASN A 42 26.02 5.11 -17.86
C ASN A 42 24.80 4.68 -17.06
N ASN A 43 24.83 3.46 -16.51
CA ASN A 43 23.86 3.01 -15.52
C ASN A 43 23.81 4.05 -14.38
N LYS A 44 22.89 5.01 -14.47
CA LYS A 44 22.70 6.04 -13.45
C LYS A 44 22.08 5.35 -12.24
N HIS A 45 22.93 5.00 -11.30
CA HIS A 45 22.54 4.50 -9.99
C HIS A 45 22.03 5.69 -9.18
N PHE A 46 21.03 5.47 -8.33
CA PHE A 46 20.61 6.48 -7.37
C PHE A 46 21.75 6.73 -6.36
N PRO A 47 21.96 7.98 -5.92
CA PRO A 47 22.93 8.28 -4.87
C PRO A 47 22.49 7.70 -3.52
N TYR A 48 23.41 7.66 -2.56
CA TYR A 48 23.15 7.28 -1.16
C TYR A 48 22.60 5.85 -0.98
N GLN A 49 23.08 4.89 -1.78
CA GLN A 49 22.62 3.49 -1.69
C GLN A 49 22.98 2.83 -0.34
N ASP A 50 24.04 3.29 0.29
CA ASP A 50 24.48 2.90 1.64
C ASP A 50 23.42 3.18 2.72
N LYS A 51 22.53 4.16 2.49
CA LYS A 51 21.45 4.54 3.42
C LYS A 51 20.22 3.65 3.34
N LEU A 52 20.07 2.82 2.31
CA LEU A 52 18.81 2.12 2.02
C LEU A 52 18.41 1.12 3.09
N GLU A 53 19.35 0.67 3.92
CA GLU A 53 19.11 -0.32 4.96
C GLU A 53 19.51 0.17 6.37
N ASP A 54 19.91 1.42 6.54
CA ASP A 54 20.34 1.96 7.84
C ASP A 54 19.13 2.20 8.75
N PRO A 55 18.89 1.36 9.79
CA PRO A 55 17.69 1.44 10.61
C PRO A 55 17.60 2.72 11.46
N LYS A 56 18.65 3.56 11.47
CA LYS A 56 18.67 4.87 12.16
C LYS A 56 18.00 5.99 11.35
N LEU A 57 17.72 5.76 10.07
CA LEU A 57 17.13 6.75 9.17
C LEU A 57 15.60 6.65 9.12
N HIS A 58 14.98 7.67 8.51
CA HIS A 58 13.54 7.75 8.34
C HIS A 58 13.12 7.10 7.02
N HIS A 59 12.69 5.83 7.09
CA HIS A 59 12.30 5.04 5.92
C HIS A 59 10.80 5.15 5.58
N TYR A 60 10.51 5.57 4.36
CA TYR A 60 9.17 5.69 3.81
C TYR A 60 8.88 4.55 2.83
N ALA A 61 7.76 3.88 2.99
CA ALA A 61 7.22 2.93 2.02
C ALA A 61 6.13 3.63 1.20
N LEU A 62 6.34 3.76 -0.10
CA LEU A 62 5.43 4.45 -1.03
C LEU A 62 5.15 3.54 -2.22
N PHE A 63 3.94 3.00 -2.32
CA PHE A 63 3.58 2.08 -3.40
C PHE A 63 2.63 2.79 -4.37
N SER A 64 3.05 2.98 -5.62
CA SER A 64 2.30 3.81 -6.57
C SER A 64 2.54 3.39 -8.02
N ASP A 65 1.50 3.51 -8.83
CA ASP A 65 1.56 3.43 -10.30
C ASP A 65 1.58 4.82 -10.96
N ASN A 66 1.67 5.89 -10.17
CA ASN A 66 1.56 7.26 -10.64
C ASN A 66 2.80 8.08 -10.27
N VAL A 67 3.61 8.39 -11.29
CA VAL A 67 4.87 9.14 -11.15
C VAL A 67 4.65 10.51 -10.50
N LEU A 68 3.60 11.24 -10.89
CA LEU A 68 3.35 12.58 -10.36
C LEU A 68 2.91 12.52 -8.90
N ALA A 69 2.04 11.56 -8.56
CA ALA A 69 1.59 11.35 -7.19
C ALA A 69 2.77 11.02 -6.26
N ALA A 70 3.62 10.07 -6.68
CA ALA A 70 4.82 9.72 -5.93
C ALA A 70 5.78 10.91 -5.77
N ALA A 71 5.98 11.70 -6.83
CA ALA A 71 6.80 12.90 -6.79
C ALA A 71 6.26 13.96 -5.82
N VAL A 72 4.93 14.15 -5.76
CA VAL A 72 4.28 15.08 -4.83
C VAL A 72 4.50 14.64 -3.38
N VAL A 73 4.32 13.35 -3.06
CA VAL A 73 4.59 12.82 -1.71
C VAL A 73 6.04 13.08 -1.30
N VAL A 74 7.00 12.70 -2.15
CA VAL A 74 8.44 12.88 -1.88
C VAL A 74 8.79 14.36 -1.70
N ASN A 75 8.41 15.22 -2.66
CA ASN A 75 8.78 16.63 -2.62
C ASN A 75 8.12 17.37 -1.47
N SER A 76 6.82 17.14 -1.23
CA SER A 76 6.13 17.76 -0.10
C SER A 76 6.72 17.32 1.24
N THR A 77 7.13 16.05 1.37
CA THR A 77 7.83 15.57 2.57
C THR A 77 9.16 16.29 2.77
N LEU A 78 9.98 16.39 1.72
CA LEU A 78 11.34 16.93 1.82
C LEU A 78 11.38 18.46 1.99
N ILE A 79 10.43 19.18 1.40
CA ILE A 79 10.32 20.64 1.58
C ILE A 79 10.06 20.99 3.06
N HIS A 80 9.32 20.15 3.78
CA HIS A 80 8.99 20.37 5.19
C HIS A 80 9.93 19.64 6.16
N ALA A 81 10.84 18.80 5.65
CA ALA A 81 11.78 18.05 6.48
C ALA A 81 12.86 18.96 7.09
N LYS A 82 13.06 18.88 8.40
CA LYS A 82 14.14 19.62 9.07
C LYS A 82 15.53 19.12 8.69
N LYS A 83 15.66 17.82 8.42
CA LYS A 83 16.91 17.16 8.02
C LYS A 83 16.69 16.25 6.82
N PRO A 84 16.56 16.79 5.58
CA PRO A 84 16.31 15.99 4.37
C PRO A 84 17.27 14.82 4.15
N ALA A 85 18.51 14.94 4.64
CA ALA A 85 19.53 13.90 4.53
C ALA A 85 19.23 12.61 5.30
N ASP A 86 18.31 12.67 6.27
CA ASP A 86 17.94 11.54 7.13
C ASP A 86 16.74 10.75 6.56
N HIS A 87 16.19 11.16 5.40
CA HIS A 87 15.01 10.54 4.81
C HIS A 87 15.38 9.60 3.66
N VAL A 88 14.72 8.45 3.62
CA VAL A 88 14.90 7.39 2.63
C VAL A 88 13.54 6.98 2.09
N PHE A 89 13.31 7.11 0.79
CA PHE A 89 12.05 6.69 0.16
C PHE A 89 12.24 5.42 -0.64
N HIS A 90 11.44 4.40 -0.31
CA HIS A 90 11.33 3.15 -1.04
C HIS A 90 10.04 3.18 -1.85
N ILE A 91 10.20 3.43 -3.14
CA ILE A 91 9.10 3.50 -4.10
C ILE A 91 8.95 2.14 -4.75
N VAL A 92 7.78 1.53 -4.64
CA VAL A 92 7.47 0.28 -5.34
C VAL A 92 6.39 0.54 -6.37
N THR A 93 6.63 0.09 -7.59
CA THR A 93 5.74 0.30 -8.74
C THR A 93 5.62 -0.98 -9.57
N ASP A 94 4.62 -1.08 -10.43
CA ASP A 94 4.50 -2.17 -11.40
C ASP A 94 5.53 -2.06 -12.55
N LYS A 95 5.64 -3.15 -13.34
CA LYS A 95 6.50 -3.22 -14.53
C LYS A 95 6.29 -2.10 -15.55
N LEU A 96 5.04 -1.69 -15.78
CA LEU A 96 4.69 -0.74 -16.83
C LEU A 96 5.18 0.66 -16.47
N ASN A 97 5.12 1.01 -15.19
CA ASN A 97 5.44 2.33 -14.67
C ASN A 97 6.91 2.44 -14.18
N TYR A 98 7.60 1.31 -13.97
CA TYR A 98 8.97 1.28 -13.45
C TYR A 98 9.96 2.18 -14.19
N ALA A 99 10.00 2.10 -15.52
CA ALA A 99 10.94 2.89 -16.31
C ALA A 99 10.68 4.40 -16.16
N ALA A 100 9.42 4.81 -16.22
CA ALA A 100 9.02 6.21 -16.07
C ALA A 100 9.30 6.72 -14.65
N MET A 101 8.94 5.94 -13.63
CA MET A 101 9.19 6.26 -12.22
C MET A 101 10.68 6.43 -11.94
N ARG A 102 11.50 5.48 -12.38
CA ARG A 102 12.95 5.52 -12.20
C ARG A 102 13.57 6.73 -12.91
N MET A 103 13.20 6.97 -14.17
CA MET A 103 13.75 8.08 -14.95
C MET A 103 13.35 9.44 -14.39
N TRP A 104 12.14 9.58 -13.85
CA TRP A 104 11.70 10.82 -13.20
C TRP A 104 12.59 11.19 -12.03
N PHE A 105 12.86 10.27 -11.11
CA PHE A 105 13.70 10.55 -9.93
C PHE A 105 15.19 10.64 -10.26
N LEU A 106 15.65 10.07 -11.38
CA LEU A 106 17.01 10.32 -11.88
C LEU A 106 17.16 11.70 -12.53
N ALA A 107 16.11 12.18 -13.20
CA ALA A 107 16.08 13.51 -13.81
C ALA A 107 15.79 14.63 -12.79
N ASN A 108 15.07 14.30 -11.72
CA ASN A 108 14.68 15.21 -10.64
C ASN A 108 15.12 14.64 -9.28
N PRO A 109 16.44 14.56 -9.01
CA PRO A 109 16.93 13.95 -7.79
C PRO A 109 16.48 14.75 -6.56
N PRO A 110 15.97 14.08 -5.50
CA PRO A 110 15.61 14.75 -4.27
C PRO A 110 16.84 15.35 -3.59
N VAL A 111 16.66 16.48 -2.90
CA VAL A 111 17.77 17.15 -2.22
C VAL A 111 18.20 16.34 -0.99
N LYS A 112 19.41 15.77 -1.03
CA LYS A 112 20.12 15.05 0.06
C LYS A 112 19.47 13.75 0.59
N ALA A 113 18.22 13.47 0.22
CA ALA A 113 17.52 12.24 0.59
C ALA A 113 17.92 11.06 -0.32
N ALA A 114 17.80 9.84 0.21
CA ALA A 114 17.97 8.62 -0.58
C ALA A 114 16.64 8.20 -1.23
N ILE A 115 16.70 7.74 -2.47
CA ILE A 115 15.56 7.14 -3.18
C ILE A 115 15.95 5.79 -3.73
N GLN A 116 15.01 4.86 -3.61
CA GLN A 116 15.03 3.59 -4.29
C GLN A 116 13.72 3.41 -5.05
N VAL A 117 13.81 3.01 -6.31
CA VAL A 117 12.65 2.58 -7.11
C VAL A 117 12.82 1.09 -7.39
N GLN A 118 11.89 0.29 -6.89
CA GLN A 118 11.81 -1.15 -7.08
C GLN A 118 10.57 -1.50 -7.90
N LYS A 119 10.62 -2.61 -8.64
CA LYS A 119 9.45 -3.17 -9.32
C LYS A 119 9.01 -4.48 -8.68
N ILE A 120 7.71 -4.75 -8.73
CA ILE A 120 7.12 -5.92 -8.10
C ILE A 120 7.74 -7.23 -8.60
N GLU A 121 8.13 -7.28 -9.87
CA GLU A 121 8.70 -8.47 -10.50
C GLU A 121 10.09 -8.83 -9.95
N GLU A 122 10.75 -7.94 -9.20
CA GLU A 122 12.00 -8.24 -8.48
C GLU A 122 11.75 -9.00 -7.17
N PHE A 123 10.52 -9.04 -6.68
CA PHE A 123 10.17 -9.78 -5.47
C PHE A 123 9.98 -11.27 -5.76
N THR A 124 11.08 -12.02 -5.77
CA THR A 124 11.08 -13.47 -6.03
C THR A 124 10.23 -14.28 -5.05
N TRP A 125 10.06 -13.78 -3.82
CA TRP A 125 9.20 -14.37 -2.79
C TRP A 125 7.70 -14.16 -3.07
N LEU A 126 7.33 -13.17 -3.89
CA LEU A 126 5.94 -12.84 -4.17
C LEU A 126 5.42 -13.65 -5.35
N ASN A 127 4.90 -14.85 -5.06
CA ASN A 127 4.32 -15.76 -6.04
C ASN A 127 2.99 -16.37 -5.55
N SER A 128 2.32 -17.15 -6.40
CA SER A 128 1.03 -17.77 -6.09
C SER A 128 1.08 -18.83 -4.98
N SER A 129 2.27 -19.38 -4.68
CA SER A 129 2.45 -20.30 -3.56
C SER A 129 2.54 -19.57 -2.22
N TYR A 130 3.02 -18.33 -2.21
CA TYR A 130 3.15 -17.52 -0.98
C TYR A 130 1.97 -16.56 -0.74
N SER A 131 1.45 -15.93 -1.80
CA SER A 131 0.41 -14.90 -1.70
C SER A 131 -0.97 -15.43 -2.10
N PRO A 132 -1.94 -15.50 -1.18
CA PRO A 132 -3.31 -15.90 -1.50
C PRO A 132 -3.96 -15.01 -2.58
N VAL A 133 -3.60 -13.72 -2.61
CA VAL A 133 -4.07 -12.78 -3.64
C VAL A 133 -3.56 -13.18 -5.01
N LEU A 134 -2.26 -13.47 -5.16
CA LEU A 134 -1.72 -13.91 -6.44
C LEU A 134 -2.29 -15.26 -6.87
N LYS A 135 -2.52 -16.16 -5.92
CA LYS A 135 -3.20 -17.45 -6.17
C LYS A 135 -4.61 -17.24 -6.75
N GLN A 136 -5.37 -16.29 -6.19
CA GLN A 136 -6.70 -15.94 -6.68
C GLN A 136 -6.64 -15.29 -8.06
N LEU A 137 -5.73 -14.33 -8.27
CA LEU A 137 -5.53 -13.66 -9.57
C LEU A 137 -5.14 -14.64 -10.68
N ALA A 138 -4.36 -15.67 -10.37
CA ALA A 138 -3.97 -16.72 -11.31
C ALA A 138 -5.07 -17.77 -11.57
N SER A 139 -6.21 -17.69 -10.88
CA SER A 139 -7.29 -18.67 -11.06
C SER A 139 -7.97 -18.53 -12.42
N GLN A 140 -8.36 -19.67 -12.99
CA GLN A 140 -9.08 -19.72 -14.28
C GLN A 140 -10.38 -18.91 -14.26
N PHE A 141 -11.03 -18.81 -13.10
CA PHE A 141 -12.22 -17.98 -12.92
C PHE A 141 -11.91 -16.50 -13.16
N MET A 142 -10.87 -15.96 -12.52
CA MET A 142 -10.47 -14.56 -12.68
C MET A 142 -9.95 -14.28 -14.09
N ILE A 143 -9.18 -15.21 -14.66
CA ILE A 143 -8.74 -15.12 -16.05
C ILE A 143 -9.96 -15.03 -16.99
N ASN A 144 -10.97 -15.88 -16.79
CA ASN A 144 -12.18 -15.85 -17.61
C ASN A 144 -13.05 -14.61 -17.36
N TYR A 145 -13.15 -14.13 -16.13
CA TYR A 145 -13.96 -12.96 -15.76
C TYR A 145 -13.41 -11.66 -16.36
N TYR A 146 -12.08 -11.51 -16.43
CA TYR A 146 -11.43 -10.29 -16.94
C TYR A 146 -11.07 -10.35 -18.42
N PHE A 147 -10.70 -11.53 -18.94
CA PHE A 147 -10.16 -11.65 -20.30
C PHE A 147 -11.10 -12.31 -21.32
N ARG A 148 -12.28 -12.83 -20.93
CA ARG A 148 -13.29 -13.29 -21.91
C ARG A 148 -14.30 -12.21 -22.25
N THR A 149 -14.55 -12.03 -23.54
CA THR A 149 -15.60 -11.18 -24.09
C THR A 149 -17.00 -11.67 -23.67
N PRO A 150 -17.94 -10.77 -23.35
CA PRO A 150 -19.22 -11.16 -22.80
C PRO A 150 -20.12 -11.77 -23.89
N GLN A 151 -20.27 -13.09 -23.88
CA GLN A 151 -21.39 -13.75 -24.54
C GLN A 151 -22.53 -13.89 -23.53
N ASN A 152 -23.49 -12.96 -23.65
CA ASN A 152 -24.90 -13.12 -23.27
C ASN A 152 -25.24 -13.57 -21.83
N LYS A 153 -24.77 -12.87 -20.79
CA LYS A 153 -25.47 -12.85 -19.49
C LYS A 153 -25.50 -11.46 -18.87
N PRO A 154 -26.67 -10.90 -18.55
CA PRO A 154 -26.77 -9.66 -17.79
C PRO A 154 -26.80 -10.04 -16.29
N ASP A 155 -25.66 -10.08 -15.60
CA ASP A 155 -25.73 -10.23 -14.14
C ASP A 155 -24.70 -9.40 -13.36
N ARG A 156 -25.29 -8.54 -12.53
CA ARG A 156 -24.97 -8.11 -11.16
C ARG A 156 -23.52 -7.75 -10.82
N ASN A 157 -23.36 -6.48 -10.48
CA ASN A 157 -22.18 -5.77 -9.95
C ASN A 157 -21.10 -5.32 -10.97
N PRO A 158 -21.28 -4.13 -11.58
CA PRO A 158 -20.22 -3.46 -12.35
C PRO A 158 -19.01 -3.00 -11.50
N LYS A 159 -19.06 -3.16 -10.17
CA LYS A 159 -18.01 -2.73 -9.21
C LYS A 159 -16.66 -3.44 -9.41
N PHE A 160 -16.59 -4.55 -10.14
CA PHE A 160 -15.37 -5.37 -10.29
C PHE A 160 -14.64 -5.23 -11.64
N ARG A 161 -15.05 -4.32 -12.53
CA ARG A 161 -14.50 -4.21 -13.91
C ARG A 161 -13.25 -3.35 -14.12
N ASN A 162 -12.69 -2.68 -13.11
CA ASN A 162 -11.53 -1.80 -13.30
C ASN A 162 -10.19 -2.48 -12.93
N PRO A 163 -9.19 -2.46 -13.83
CA PRO A 163 -7.92 -3.17 -13.64
C PRO A 163 -7.06 -2.64 -12.47
N LYS A 164 -7.30 -1.42 -11.95
CA LYS A 164 -6.69 -0.95 -10.68
C LYS A 164 -7.10 -1.81 -9.48
N TYR A 165 -8.22 -2.54 -9.57
CA TYR A 165 -8.74 -3.42 -8.51
C TYR A 165 -7.91 -4.68 -8.29
N LEU A 166 -7.14 -5.09 -9.30
CA LEU A 166 -6.18 -6.19 -9.22
C LEU A 166 -4.77 -5.69 -8.90
N SER A 167 -4.62 -4.40 -8.57
CA SER A 167 -3.30 -3.82 -8.31
C SER A 167 -2.72 -4.43 -7.05
N ILE A 168 -1.84 -5.42 -7.27
CA ILE A 168 -1.03 -6.08 -6.25
C ILE A 168 -0.29 -5.06 -5.37
N LEU A 169 -0.03 -3.84 -5.86
CA LEU A 169 0.50 -2.71 -5.09
C LEU A 169 -0.30 -2.44 -3.82
N ASN A 170 -1.63 -2.52 -3.88
CA ASN A 170 -2.50 -2.33 -2.71
C ASN A 170 -2.39 -3.45 -1.68
N HIS A 171 -1.85 -4.60 -2.05
CA HIS A 171 -1.67 -5.74 -1.16
C HIS A 171 -0.23 -5.85 -0.64
N LEU A 172 0.76 -5.25 -1.34
CA LEU A 172 2.16 -5.20 -0.91
C LEU A 172 2.35 -4.62 0.50
N ARG A 173 1.42 -3.76 0.94
CA ARG A 173 1.45 -3.16 2.28
C ARG A 173 1.40 -4.17 3.43
N PHE A 174 0.93 -5.40 3.17
CA PHE A 174 0.96 -6.48 4.15
C PHE A 174 2.24 -7.31 4.10
N TYR A 175 3.13 -6.99 3.19
CA TYR A 175 4.42 -7.62 3.00
C TYR A 175 5.57 -6.66 3.32
N LEU A 176 5.31 -5.60 4.09
CA LEU A 176 6.34 -4.64 4.49
C LEU A 176 7.56 -5.31 5.14
N PRO A 177 7.43 -6.32 6.03
CA PRO A 177 8.60 -7.00 6.57
C PRO A 177 9.38 -7.82 5.54
N GLU A 178 8.73 -8.37 4.53
CA GLU A 178 9.36 -9.11 3.43
C GLU A 178 10.08 -8.18 2.46
N ILE A 179 9.52 -7.00 2.23
CA ILE A 179 10.15 -5.94 1.41
C ILE A 179 11.33 -5.31 2.18
N PHE A 180 11.21 -5.16 3.51
CA PHE A 180 12.19 -4.48 4.36
C PHE A 180 12.67 -5.36 5.53
N PRO A 181 13.39 -6.47 5.27
CA PRO A 181 13.76 -7.43 6.30
C PRO A 181 14.74 -6.87 7.34
N LYS A 182 15.56 -5.88 6.97
CA LYS A 182 16.59 -5.28 7.83
C LYS A 182 16.10 -4.06 8.62
N LEU A 183 14.91 -3.54 8.30
CA LEU A 183 14.36 -2.37 8.98
C LEU A 183 13.47 -2.77 10.16
N ASN A 184 13.49 -1.95 11.20
CA ASN A 184 12.66 -2.12 12.39
C ASN A 184 11.35 -1.33 12.32
N LYS A 185 11.36 -0.18 11.66
CA LYS A 185 10.24 0.75 11.61
C LYS A 185 10.17 1.42 10.25
N VAL A 186 8.97 1.58 9.71
CA VAL A 186 8.73 2.23 8.41
C VAL A 186 7.45 3.06 8.48
N LEU A 187 7.47 4.25 7.88
CA LEU A 187 6.26 5.02 7.65
C LEU A 187 5.70 4.66 6.28
N PHE A 188 4.55 4.02 6.24
CA PHE A 188 3.81 3.83 5.00
C PHE A 188 3.02 5.10 4.67
N VAL A 189 3.08 5.52 3.41
CA VAL A 189 2.33 6.65 2.88
C VAL A 189 1.65 6.27 1.55
N ASP A 190 0.34 6.50 1.46
CA ASP A 190 -0.41 6.44 0.19
C ASP A 190 0.09 7.55 -0.75
N ASP A 191 -0.11 7.35 -2.06
CA ASP A 191 0.29 8.32 -3.09
C ASP A 191 -0.67 9.52 -3.23
N ASP A 192 -1.79 9.51 -2.50
CA ASP A 192 -2.77 10.59 -2.43
C ASP A 192 -2.49 11.62 -1.30
N ILE A 193 -1.27 11.62 -0.75
CA ILE A 193 -0.88 12.46 0.39
C ILE A 193 -0.06 13.68 -0.04
N VAL A 194 -0.33 14.80 0.65
CA VAL A 194 0.52 15.99 0.64
C VAL A 194 0.98 16.27 2.07
N VAL A 195 2.29 16.29 2.28
CA VAL A 195 2.89 16.55 3.60
C VAL A 195 3.10 18.04 3.78
N GLN A 196 2.61 18.57 4.91
CA GLN A 196 2.68 20.00 5.25
C GLN A 196 3.54 20.30 6.49
N GLN A 197 4.08 19.26 7.14
CA GLN A 197 4.91 19.38 8.35
C GLN A 197 5.98 18.30 8.40
N ASP A 198 7.02 18.54 9.19
CA ASP A 198 8.08 17.57 9.44
C ASP A 198 7.53 16.29 10.08
N LEU A 199 7.71 15.16 9.40
CA LEU A 199 7.24 13.85 9.84
C LEU A 199 8.26 13.09 10.70
N SER A 200 9.50 13.59 10.83
CA SER A 200 10.55 12.93 11.63
C SER A 200 10.14 12.58 13.08
N PRO A 201 9.30 13.38 13.79
CA PRO A 201 8.88 13.02 15.15
C PRO A 201 8.11 11.69 15.24
N LEU A 202 7.51 11.21 14.15
CA LEU A 202 6.75 9.96 14.14
C LEU A 202 7.61 8.74 14.46
N TRP A 203 8.90 8.76 14.16
CA TRP A 203 9.81 7.65 14.48
C TRP A 203 10.07 7.51 15.99
N SER A 204 9.91 8.59 16.74
CA SER A 204 10.08 8.61 18.20
C SER A 204 8.83 8.16 18.96
N VAL A 205 7.71 7.92 18.26
CA VAL A 205 6.47 7.45 18.90
C VAL A 205 6.66 6.02 19.42
N ASP A 206 6.34 5.83 20.70
CA ASP A 206 6.24 4.53 21.34
C ASP A 206 4.92 3.84 20.94
N LEU A 207 5.04 2.74 20.19
CA LEU A 207 3.90 1.95 19.73
C LEU A 207 3.34 1.03 20.82
N LYS A 208 3.98 0.94 22.00
CA LYS A 208 3.55 0.15 23.16
C LYS A 208 3.30 -1.33 22.80
N GLY A 209 4.25 -1.93 22.07
CA GLY A 209 4.18 -3.32 21.60
C GLY A 209 3.10 -3.61 20.54
N ARG A 210 2.60 -2.56 19.87
CA ARG A 210 1.65 -2.70 18.75
C ARG A 210 2.40 -2.60 17.43
N VAL A 211 1.86 -3.27 16.42
CA VAL A 211 2.46 -3.30 15.08
C VAL A 211 2.22 -2.02 14.29
N ASN A 212 1.12 -1.31 14.57
CA ASN A 212 0.74 -0.10 13.84
C ASN A 212 0.36 1.04 14.78
N ALA A 213 0.82 2.25 14.45
CA ALA A 213 0.25 3.51 14.89
C ALA A 213 -0.43 4.23 13.73
N ALA A 214 -1.73 4.49 13.91
CA ALA A 214 -2.62 5.11 12.94
C ALA A 214 -3.32 6.34 13.54
N VAL A 215 -3.74 7.27 12.68
CA VAL A 215 -4.63 8.36 13.08
C VAL A 215 -6.03 7.80 13.34
N LYS A 216 -6.59 8.10 14.52
CA LYS A 216 -7.95 7.72 14.88
C LYS A 216 -8.93 8.57 14.06
N THR A 217 -9.71 7.94 13.18
CA THR A 217 -10.75 8.59 12.37
C THR A 217 -12.16 8.40 12.95
N CYS A 218 -12.27 7.95 14.20
CA CYS A 218 -13.54 7.63 14.82
C CYS A 218 -14.25 8.89 15.31
N GLY A 219 -15.21 9.37 14.52
CA GLY A 219 -16.01 10.57 14.79
C GLY A 219 -17.24 10.69 13.88
N GLU A 220 -17.15 10.20 12.65
CA GLU A 220 -18.26 10.20 11.68
C GLU A 220 -18.88 8.80 11.48
N VAL A 221 -19.96 8.70 10.70
CA VAL A 221 -20.69 7.43 10.44
C VAL A 221 -19.83 6.42 9.67
N PHE A 222 -18.88 6.92 8.88
CA PHE A 222 -17.82 6.13 8.26
C PHE A 222 -16.82 5.75 9.36
N HIS A 223 -16.20 4.56 9.28
CA HIS A 223 -15.19 4.07 10.23
C HIS A 223 -15.68 3.23 11.42
N ARG A 224 -16.91 2.68 11.45
CA ARG A 224 -17.26 1.60 12.39
C ARG A 224 -17.33 0.25 11.69
N PHE A 225 -16.94 -0.82 12.39
CA PHE A 225 -16.84 -2.15 11.80
C PHE A 225 -18.18 -2.67 11.30
N ASP A 226 -19.28 -2.35 11.98
CA ASP A 226 -20.63 -2.80 11.61
C ASP A 226 -21.11 -2.26 10.26
N ARG A 227 -20.52 -1.17 9.75
CA ARG A 227 -20.76 -0.71 8.38
C ARG A 227 -20.12 -1.61 7.34
N TYR A 228 -19.03 -2.25 7.67
CA TYR A 228 -18.17 -2.92 6.70
C TYR A 228 -18.26 -4.45 6.77
N LEU A 229 -18.34 -4.99 7.99
CA LEU A 229 -18.38 -6.43 8.23
C LEU A 229 -19.81 -6.92 8.35
N ASN A 230 -20.06 -8.10 7.80
CA ASN A 230 -21.31 -8.80 8.02
C ASN A 230 -21.31 -9.48 9.39
N PHE A 231 -21.83 -8.79 10.40
CA PHE A 231 -21.96 -9.32 11.76
C PHE A 231 -23.02 -10.43 11.90
N SER A 232 -23.82 -10.70 10.87
CA SER A 232 -24.64 -11.92 10.83
C SER A 232 -23.79 -13.18 10.63
N ASN A 233 -22.54 -13.03 10.15
CA ASN A 233 -21.60 -14.14 10.03
C ASN A 233 -20.97 -14.49 11.40
N PRO A 234 -21.13 -15.73 11.91
CA PRO A 234 -20.62 -16.11 13.23
C PRO A 234 -19.10 -15.94 13.39
N LEU A 235 -18.33 -16.09 12.31
CA LEU A 235 -16.87 -15.88 12.35
C LEU A 235 -16.51 -14.43 12.63
N ILE A 236 -17.28 -13.49 12.06
CA ILE A 236 -17.11 -12.06 12.26
C ILE A 236 -17.56 -11.68 13.66
N ALA A 237 -18.78 -12.05 14.05
CA ALA A 237 -19.35 -11.70 15.35
C ALA A 237 -18.51 -12.22 16.52
N LYS A 238 -17.89 -13.39 16.39
CA LYS A 238 -17.02 -13.96 17.43
C LYS A 238 -15.65 -13.28 17.52
N LYS A 239 -15.11 -12.76 16.42
CA LYS A 239 -13.74 -12.22 16.36
C LYS A 239 -13.67 -10.70 16.48
N PHE A 240 -14.74 -9.98 16.17
CA PHE A 240 -14.75 -8.52 16.10
C PHE A 240 -15.81 -7.90 16.98
N ASP A 241 -15.50 -6.70 17.44
CA ASP A 241 -16.46 -5.83 18.09
C ASP A 241 -17.10 -4.94 17.02
N ARG A 242 -18.43 -4.99 16.93
CA ARG A 242 -19.24 -4.21 15.99
C ARG A 242 -19.07 -2.70 16.13
N HIS A 243 -18.78 -2.23 17.34
CA HIS A 243 -18.59 -0.82 17.65
C HIS A 243 -17.10 -0.43 17.64
N ALA A 244 -16.22 -1.34 17.19
CA ALA A 244 -14.83 -1.00 17.00
C ALA A 244 -14.65 0.03 15.88
N CYS A 245 -13.77 0.98 16.15
CA CYS A 245 -13.38 1.99 15.19
C CYS A 245 -12.37 1.40 14.19
N GLY A 246 -12.62 1.66 12.92
CA GLY A 246 -11.60 1.67 11.88
C GLY A 246 -10.67 2.87 12.06
N TRP A 247 -9.59 2.84 11.28
CA TRP A 247 -8.55 3.84 11.21
C TRP A 247 -8.14 3.94 9.74
N ALA A 248 -7.79 5.13 9.27
CA ALA A 248 -7.41 5.32 7.87
C ALA A 248 -6.02 4.75 7.59
N TYR A 249 -5.86 4.11 6.44
CA TYR A 249 -4.56 3.57 6.05
C TYR A 249 -3.58 4.58 5.45
N GLY A 250 -4.07 5.75 5.03
CA GLY A 250 -3.30 6.69 4.19
C GLY A 250 -1.89 6.93 4.70
N MET A 251 -1.70 7.14 6.00
CA MET A 251 -0.38 7.27 6.61
C MET A 251 -0.32 6.50 7.92
N ASN A 252 0.59 5.54 8.00
CA ASN A 252 0.71 4.64 9.16
C ASN A 252 2.16 4.34 9.49
N MET A 253 2.47 4.37 10.78
CA MET A 253 3.78 3.96 11.28
C MET A 253 3.74 2.49 11.67
N PHE A 254 4.59 1.67 11.05
CA PHE A 254 4.66 0.25 11.30
C PHE A 254 5.95 -0.15 12.03
N ASP A 255 5.79 -0.89 13.13
CA ASP A 255 6.88 -1.62 13.77
C ASP A 255 7.01 -2.98 13.10
N LEU A 256 8.02 -3.13 12.25
CA LEU A 256 8.28 -4.33 11.48
C LEU A 256 8.84 -5.47 12.35
N SER A 257 9.49 -5.14 13.46
CA SER A 257 9.99 -6.15 14.39
C SER A 257 8.84 -6.79 15.16
N GLU A 258 7.89 -6.00 15.64
CA GLU A 258 6.64 -6.51 16.20
C GLU A 258 5.77 -7.19 15.14
N TRP A 259 5.75 -6.70 13.90
CA TRP A 259 5.02 -7.35 12.81
C TRP A 259 5.52 -8.79 12.59
N ARG A 260 6.85 -8.97 12.52
CA ARG A 260 7.49 -10.28 12.41
C ARG A 260 7.21 -11.16 13.63
N ARG A 261 7.42 -10.63 14.84
CA ARG A 261 7.20 -11.37 16.11
C ARG A 261 5.78 -11.91 16.23
N GLN A 262 4.79 -11.18 15.73
CA GLN A 262 3.38 -11.53 15.82
C GLN A 262 2.82 -12.18 14.55
N ASN A 263 3.68 -12.38 13.54
CA ASN A 263 3.36 -12.99 12.26
C ASN A 263 2.08 -12.44 11.62
N ILE A 264 2.01 -11.11 11.53
CA ILE A 264 0.83 -10.42 10.99
C ILE A 264 0.58 -10.77 9.52
N THR A 265 1.62 -11.04 8.72
CA THR A 265 1.47 -11.46 7.32
C THR A 265 0.67 -12.77 7.23
N ALA A 266 0.95 -13.77 8.07
CA ALA A 266 0.19 -15.02 8.08
C ALA A 266 -1.28 -14.81 8.50
N VAL A 267 -1.54 -13.89 9.43
CA VAL A 267 -2.92 -13.55 9.81
C VAL A 267 -3.64 -12.88 8.62
N TYR A 268 -2.95 -12.03 7.86
CA TYR A 268 -3.48 -11.46 6.61
C TYR A 268 -3.79 -12.55 5.57
N HIS A 269 -2.90 -13.53 5.38
CA HIS A 269 -3.13 -14.66 4.47
C HIS A 269 -4.38 -15.45 4.85
N TYR A 270 -4.50 -15.83 6.12
CA TYR A 270 -5.68 -16.54 6.62
C TYR A 270 -6.98 -15.82 6.26
N TRP A 271 -7.04 -14.50 6.47
CA TRP A 271 -8.25 -13.75 6.17
C TRP A 271 -8.51 -13.60 4.68
N GLN A 272 -7.49 -13.43 3.85
CA GLN A 272 -7.63 -13.41 2.39
C GLN A 272 -8.24 -14.71 1.86
N GLU A 273 -7.88 -15.86 2.44
CA GLU A 273 -8.49 -17.14 2.09
C GLU A 273 -9.95 -17.21 2.53
N GLN A 274 -10.30 -16.72 3.72
CA GLN A 274 -11.70 -16.73 4.17
C GLN A 274 -12.60 -15.83 3.31
N VAL A 275 -12.09 -14.68 2.85
CA VAL A 275 -12.82 -13.77 1.94
C VAL A 275 -13.13 -14.45 0.61
N SER A 276 -12.22 -15.26 0.08
CA SER A 276 -12.45 -15.96 -1.19
C SER A 276 -13.53 -17.05 -1.13
N ILE A 277 -13.91 -17.49 0.08
CA ILE A 277 -14.81 -18.61 0.30
C ILE A 277 -16.19 -18.14 0.82
N ARG A 278 -16.28 -16.98 1.48
CA ARG A 278 -17.46 -16.59 2.27
C ARG A 278 -17.85 -15.12 2.07
N GLU A 279 -19.14 -14.83 2.22
CA GLU A 279 -19.66 -13.47 2.34
C GLU A 279 -19.34 -12.90 3.75
N LEU A 280 -18.14 -12.35 3.90
CA LEU A 280 -17.65 -11.75 5.16
C LEU A 280 -17.95 -10.25 5.28
N PHE A 281 -18.24 -9.59 4.16
CA PHE A 281 -18.45 -8.15 4.07
C PHE A 281 -19.89 -7.83 3.74
N ASN A 282 -20.35 -6.65 4.17
CA ASN A 282 -21.65 -6.14 3.75
C ASN A 282 -21.60 -5.69 2.28
N ASN A 283 -22.72 -5.83 1.58
CA ASN A 283 -22.92 -5.14 0.30
C ASN A 283 -23.14 -3.65 0.59
N VAL A 284 -22.10 -2.82 0.46
CA VAL A 284 -22.18 -1.36 0.56
C VAL A 284 -22.00 -0.74 -0.82
#